data_AF-A0A8R7UIX2-F1
#
_entry.id   AF-A0A8R7UIX2-F1
#
_cell.length_a   1.000
_cell.length_b   1.000
_cell.length_c   1.000
_cell.angle_alpha   90.00
_cell.angle_beta   90.00
_cell.angle_gamma   90.00
#
_symmetry.space_group_name_H-M   'P 1'
#
loop_
_entity.id
_entity.type
_entity.pdbx_description
1 polymer ?
#
loop_
_entity_poly.entity_id
_entity_poly.type
_entity_poly.pdbx_seq_one_letter_code
_entity_poly.pdbx_strand_id
1 'polypeptide(L)'
;MAYDRLIGGDLIHLPALPPVSTHDQGVFSFYGDVRPCAGIPEALLRYREITATVQLSGPTSLAPIIEAAMGVVQRSGHQYHILLIIADGQVPRGCGAHRASSLDESRSENDMEERTLQALIHASHFPLSIVLVGVGDGPWDDDQMPFHDGRRRFDNFQFVDFTKIMSTEMSRAEKEERFALEALEKIPSQYAAIVSQRISDLAARAPARRPLPPPS
;
A
#
# COMPACT_ATOMS: atom_id res chain seq x y z
N MET A 1 14.35 -23.89 -18.04
CA MET A 1 14.48 -23.54 -16.60
C MET A 1 14.54 -22.03 -16.53
N ALA A 2 13.42 -21.38 -16.19
CA ALA A 2 13.35 -19.93 -16.09
C ALA A 2 12.31 -19.57 -15.02
N TYR A 3 12.63 -19.86 -13.77
CA TYR A 3 11.90 -19.37 -12.61
C TYR A 3 12.94 -18.77 -11.67
N ASP A 4 13.43 -17.57 -12.00
CA ASP A 4 14.22 -16.78 -11.05
C ASP A 4 14.23 -15.29 -11.42
N ARG A 5 13.02 -14.73 -11.54
CA ARG A 5 12.79 -13.28 -11.64
C ARG A 5 11.64 -12.88 -10.74
N LEU A 6 11.79 -13.09 -9.43
CA LEU A 6 11.23 -12.17 -8.45
C LEU A 6 12.07 -10.89 -8.56
N ILE A 7 11.81 -10.09 -9.61
CA ILE A 7 12.50 -8.82 -9.79
C ILE A 7 12.01 -7.88 -8.70
N GLY A 8 12.98 -7.50 -7.86
CA GLY A 8 13.16 -6.13 -7.42
C GLY A 8 12.19 -5.69 -6.35
N GLY A 9 12.70 -5.57 -5.13
CA GLY A 9 12.07 -4.82 -4.07
C GLY A 9 11.90 -3.35 -4.47
N ASP A 10 10.83 -3.06 -5.20
CA ASP A 10 10.17 -1.78 -5.18
C ASP A 10 9.42 -1.68 -3.85
N LEU A 11 10.18 -1.64 -2.75
CA LEU A 11 9.66 -1.28 -1.44
C LEU A 11 9.40 0.22 -1.48
N ILE A 12 8.27 0.60 -2.10
CA ILE A 12 7.74 1.94 -1.95
C ILE A 12 7.20 2.02 -0.53
N HIS A 13 7.92 2.82 0.24
CA HIS A 13 7.85 2.97 1.69
C HIS A 13 6.47 3.32 2.23
N LEU A 14 6.36 2.99 3.52
CA LEU A 14 5.45 3.48 4.56
C LEU A 14 5.02 4.94 4.37
N PRO A 15 3.85 5.34 4.92
CA PRO A 15 3.42 6.74 4.97
C PRO A 15 4.38 7.53 5.88
N ALA A 16 5.57 7.81 5.37
CA ALA A 16 6.36 8.93 5.81
C ALA A 16 5.58 10.12 5.27
N LEU A 17 4.83 10.69 6.19
CA LEU A 17 3.97 11.80 5.90
C LEU A 17 4.81 12.87 5.20
N PRO A 18 4.23 13.48 4.18
CA PRO A 18 4.99 14.33 3.33
C PRO A 18 5.58 15.53 4.08
N PRO A 19 6.76 16.05 3.66
CA PRO A 19 7.13 17.41 4.04
C PRO A 19 5.97 18.35 3.69
N VAL A 20 5.88 19.50 4.38
CA VAL A 20 4.82 20.54 4.28
C VAL A 20 4.35 20.84 2.83
N SER A 21 5.14 20.51 1.82
CA SER A 21 4.80 20.59 0.40
C SER A 21 3.85 19.51 -0.18
N THR A 22 3.45 18.45 0.54
CA THR A 22 2.91 17.25 -0.14
C THR A 22 1.61 16.60 0.39
N HIS A 23 1.13 16.92 1.59
CA HIS A 23 -0.16 16.49 2.19
C HIS A 23 -0.70 15.09 1.75
N ASP A 24 -2.00 14.89 1.59
CA ASP A 24 -2.64 13.64 1.14
C ASP A 24 -2.55 13.43 -0.39
N GLN A 25 -1.68 14.20 -1.07
CA GLN A 25 -1.73 14.39 -2.51
C GLN A 25 -0.55 13.81 -3.28
N GLY A 26 0.55 13.45 -2.62
CA GLY A 26 1.78 13.00 -3.28
C GLY A 26 2.50 11.84 -2.61
N VAL A 27 3.35 11.17 -3.38
CA VAL A 27 4.36 10.22 -2.88
C VAL A 27 5.74 10.70 -3.31
N PHE A 28 6.77 10.40 -2.53
CA PHE A 28 8.16 10.65 -2.91
C PHE A 28 8.93 9.33 -3.08
N SER A 29 9.95 9.35 -3.93
CA SER A 29 10.90 8.24 -4.07
C SER A 29 12.07 8.40 -3.10
N PHE A 30 12.70 7.30 -2.68
CA PHE A 30 13.93 7.36 -1.86
C PHE A 30 15.09 8.04 -2.56
N TYR A 31 15.09 8.04 -3.88
CA TYR A 31 16.13 8.61 -4.70
C TYR A 31 15.52 9.60 -5.68
N GLY A 32 16.17 10.76 -5.84
CA GLY A 32 15.67 11.83 -6.72
C GLY A 32 15.67 11.48 -8.21
N ASP A 33 16.47 10.48 -8.61
CA ASP A 33 16.49 9.91 -9.96
C ASP A 33 15.43 8.81 -10.17
N VAL A 34 14.62 8.52 -9.15
CA VAL A 34 13.56 7.50 -9.15
C VAL A 34 14.14 6.09 -9.39
N ARG A 35 15.41 5.85 -9.05
CA ARG A 35 15.98 4.51 -9.15
C ARG A 35 15.39 3.57 -8.09
N PRO A 36 15.16 2.28 -8.41
CA PRO A 36 14.84 1.27 -7.43
C PRO A 36 15.97 1.05 -6.41
N CYS A 37 15.62 0.51 -5.25
CA CYS A 37 16.59 0.00 -4.29
C CYS A 37 17.14 -1.37 -4.76
N ALA A 38 18.42 -1.60 -4.54
CA ALA A 38 19.08 -2.90 -4.67
C ALA A 38 18.72 -3.78 -3.46
N GLY A 39 17.48 -4.24 -3.44
CA GLY A 39 16.95 -5.15 -2.42
C GLY A 39 16.62 -4.49 -1.09
N ILE A 40 16.15 -5.33 -0.15
CA ILE A 40 15.68 -4.90 1.17
C ILE A 40 16.76 -4.20 2.02
N PRO A 41 18.04 -4.63 2.02
CA PRO A 41 19.07 -3.96 2.83
C PRO A 41 19.26 -2.48 2.47
N GLU A 42 19.27 -2.14 1.17
CA GLU A 42 19.38 -0.74 0.74
C GLU A 42 18.10 0.05 1.08
N ALA A 43 16.93 -0.56 0.91
CA ALA A 43 15.67 0.06 1.29
C ALA A 43 15.62 0.41 2.78
N LEU A 44 16.08 -0.50 3.65
CA LEU A 44 16.18 -0.28 5.10
C LEU A 44 17.22 0.80 5.47
N LEU A 45 18.33 0.86 4.74
CA LEU A 45 19.32 1.91 4.93
C LEU A 45 18.72 3.28 4.62
N ARG A 46 18.09 3.43 3.45
CA ARG A 46 17.46 4.70 3.03
C ARG A 46 16.27 5.08 3.90
N TYR A 47 15.47 4.11 4.34
CA TYR A 47 14.43 4.32 5.35
C TYR A 47 14.99 5.09 6.56
N ARG A 48 16.10 4.61 7.13
CA ARG A 48 16.72 5.20 8.34
C ARG A 48 17.28 6.60 8.10
N GLU A 49 17.83 6.84 6.92
CA GLU A 49 18.39 8.15 6.55
C GLU A 49 17.28 9.20 6.37
N ILE A 50 16.19 8.83 5.70
CA ILE A 50 15.08 9.73 5.37
C ILE A 50 14.20 10.01 6.60
N THR A 51 13.92 8.99 7.42
CA THR A 51 13.08 9.17 8.61
C THR A 51 13.66 10.13 9.64
N ALA A 52 14.96 10.39 9.59
CA ALA A 52 15.61 11.40 10.43
C ALA A 52 15.33 12.85 9.99
N THR A 53 14.94 13.08 8.72
CA THR A 53 14.72 14.42 8.15
C THR A 53 13.24 14.73 7.89
N VAL A 54 12.40 13.70 7.80
CA VAL A 54 10.97 13.85 7.52
C VAL A 54 10.21 14.39 8.73
N GLN A 55 9.35 15.38 8.49
CA GLN A 55 8.32 15.79 9.46
C GLN A 55 7.04 15.01 9.22
N LEU A 56 6.56 14.34 10.26
CA LEU A 56 5.30 13.62 10.20
C LEU A 56 4.10 14.62 10.18
N SER A 57 3.11 14.39 9.31
CA SER A 57 1.92 15.21 9.07
C SER A 57 0.64 14.36 9.03
N GLY A 58 -0.45 14.84 8.43
CA GLY A 58 -1.69 14.08 8.22
C GLY A 58 -2.63 14.90 7.34
N PRO A 59 -3.73 14.31 6.83
CA PRO A 59 -4.20 12.92 7.01
C PRO A 59 -3.58 11.89 6.03
N THR A 60 -3.78 10.58 6.31
CA THR A 60 -3.20 9.47 5.54
C THR A 60 -4.15 8.99 4.44
N SER A 61 -3.74 8.99 3.17
CA SER A 61 -4.51 8.37 2.06
C SER A 61 -3.65 7.32 1.37
N LEU A 62 -4.23 6.16 1.05
CA LEU A 62 -3.54 5.12 0.28
C LEU A 62 -3.65 5.34 -1.25
N ALA A 63 -4.54 6.24 -1.69
CA ALA A 63 -4.74 6.48 -3.12
C ALA A 63 -3.46 6.88 -3.85
N PRO A 64 -2.64 7.86 -3.38
CA PRO A 64 -1.43 8.26 -4.08
C PRO A 64 -0.43 7.13 -4.29
N ILE A 65 -0.28 6.23 -3.32
CA ILE A 65 0.67 5.11 -3.37
C ILE A 65 0.18 3.99 -4.28
N ILE A 66 -1.11 3.67 -4.25
CA ILE A 66 -1.73 2.71 -5.16
C ILE A 66 -1.62 3.21 -6.61
N GLU A 67 -1.89 4.49 -6.84
CA GLU A 67 -1.76 5.11 -8.17
C GLU A 67 -0.31 5.10 -8.68
N ALA A 68 0.67 5.37 -7.83
CA ALA A 68 2.08 5.27 -8.20
C ALA A 68 2.49 3.83 -8.57
N ALA A 69 1.99 2.84 -7.83
CA ALA A 69 2.23 1.42 -8.12
C ALA A 69 1.61 0.98 -9.45
N MET A 70 0.40 1.43 -9.78
CA MET A 70 -0.19 1.22 -11.12
C MET A 70 0.74 1.77 -12.23
N GLY A 71 1.35 2.94 -12.00
CA GLY A 71 2.33 3.53 -12.91
C GLY A 71 3.59 2.66 -13.06
N VAL A 72 4.08 2.03 -11.99
CA VAL A 72 5.20 1.08 -12.05
C VAL A 72 4.83 -0.14 -12.89
N VAL A 73 3.66 -0.73 -12.63
CA VAL A 73 3.14 -1.88 -13.37
C VAL A 73 3.04 -1.56 -14.86
N GLN A 74 2.51 -0.39 -15.24
CA GLN A 74 2.44 0.01 -16.64
C GLN A 74 3.84 0.16 -17.27
N ARG A 75 4.79 0.79 -16.60
CA ARG A 75 6.17 0.97 -17.11
C ARG A 75 6.93 -0.34 -17.25
N SER A 76 6.61 -1.33 -16.43
CA SER A 76 7.19 -2.68 -16.51
C SER A 76 6.68 -3.51 -17.70
N GLY A 77 5.71 -2.99 -18.47
CA GLY A 77 5.00 -3.76 -19.50
C GLY A 77 3.94 -4.69 -18.92
N HIS A 78 3.28 -4.28 -17.84
CA HIS A 78 2.23 -5.04 -17.14
C HIS A 78 2.71 -6.39 -16.58
N GLN A 79 3.93 -6.41 -16.04
CA GLN A 79 4.40 -7.53 -15.22
C GLN A 79 3.65 -7.53 -13.88
N TYR A 80 3.54 -8.72 -13.28
CA TYR A 80 2.91 -8.87 -11.97
C TYR A 80 3.74 -8.22 -10.87
N HIS A 81 3.10 -7.42 -10.01
CA HIS A 81 3.73 -6.78 -8.86
C HIS A 81 2.93 -7.00 -7.58
N ILE A 82 3.63 -6.98 -6.45
CA ILE A 82 3.04 -6.93 -5.11
C ILE A 82 3.45 -5.60 -4.48
N LEU A 83 2.48 -4.76 -4.17
CA LEU A 83 2.68 -3.54 -3.39
C LEU A 83 2.53 -3.87 -1.90
N LEU A 84 3.63 -3.74 -1.14
CA LEU A 84 3.63 -3.87 0.31
C LEU A 84 3.57 -2.46 0.93
N ILE A 85 2.45 -2.13 1.56
CA ILE A 85 2.27 -0.88 2.31
C ILE A 85 2.40 -1.25 3.78
N ILE A 86 3.26 -0.58 4.54
CA ILE A 86 3.23 -0.69 5.99
C ILE A 86 2.73 0.66 6.51
N ALA A 87 1.75 0.69 7.41
CA ALA A 87 1.12 1.92 7.89
C ALA A 87 0.64 1.76 9.34
N ASP A 88 0.42 2.88 10.03
CA ASP A 88 -0.21 2.91 11.34
C ASP A 88 -1.73 3.16 11.25
N GLY A 89 -2.44 2.91 12.35
CA GLY A 89 -3.90 2.71 12.48
C GLY A 89 -4.83 3.87 12.09
N GLN A 90 -4.35 4.83 11.31
CA GLN A 90 -5.04 6.05 10.88
C GLN A 90 -5.32 6.08 9.37
N VAL A 91 -5.55 4.93 8.73
CA VAL A 91 -6.20 4.93 7.43
C VAL A 91 -7.66 5.37 7.65
N PRO A 92 -8.16 6.42 6.98
CA PRO A 92 -9.51 6.95 7.12
C PRO A 92 -10.56 5.83 7.07
N ARG A 93 -11.48 5.83 8.05
CA ARG A 93 -12.50 4.78 8.26
C ARG A 93 -13.88 5.30 7.95
N GLY A 94 -14.60 4.53 7.12
CA GLY A 94 -16.02 4.71 6.81
C GLY A 94 -16.91 4.36 7.99
N CYS A 95 -16.81 5.14 9.05
CA CYS A 95 -17.67 5.03 10.22
C CYS A 95 -18.34 6.38 10.47
N GLY A 96 -19.41 6.63 9.72
CA GLY A 96 -20.44 7.57 10.12
C GLY A 96 -21.17 7.08 11.38
N ALA A 97 -20.49 7.03 12.54
CA ALA A 97 -21.09 6.89 13.87
C ALA A 97 -19.99 6.95 14.94
N HIS A 98 -19.46 8.14 15.24
CA HIS A 98 -19.28 8.67 16.62
C HIS A 98 -18.39 9.93 16.61
N ARG A 99 -19.07 11.08 16.52
CA ARG A 99 -18.66 12.42 17.00
C ARG A 99 -17.30 12.96 16.53
N ALA A 100 -17.22 13.33 15.24
CA ALA A 100 -16.43 14.49 14.85
C ALA A 100 -17.01 15.75 15.51
N SER A 101 -16.18 16.50 16.22
CA SER A 101 -16.54 17.78 16.85
C SER A 101 -16.73 18.92 15.85
N SER A 102 -16.53 18.67 14.55
CA SER A 102 -16.71 19.66 13.48
C SER A 102 -17.31 19.02 12.21
N LEU A 103 -18.17 19.75 11.51
CA LEU A 103 -18.84 19.33 10.28
C LEU A 103 -17.91 19.32 9.05
N ASP A 104 -16.73 19.93 9.15
CA ASP A 104 -15.77 20.11 8.05
C ASP A 104 -14.80 18.93 7.93
N GLU A 105 -14.35 18.38 9.07
CA GLU A 105 -13.43 17.22 9.12
C GLU A 105 -14.10 15.93 8.60
N SER A 106 -15.37 15.71 8.94
CA SER A 106 -16.12 14.54 8.48
C SER A 106 -16.35 14.48 6.96
N ARG A 107 -16.34 15.63 6.26
CA ARG A 107 -16.42 15.65 4.78
C ARG A 107 -15.10 15.21 4.16
N SER A 108 -13.99 15.70 4.72
CA SER A 108 -12.63 15.38 4.25
C SER A 108 -12.27 13.90 4.44
N GLU A 109 -12.67 13.28 5.56
CA GLU A 109 -12.44 11.85 5.83
C GLU A 109 -13.14 10.94 4.80
N ASN A 110 -14.43 11.19 4.55
CA ASN A 110 -15.20 10.45 3.53
C ASN A 110 -14.59 10.60 2.13
N ASP A 111 -14.07 11.78 1.78
CA ASP A 111 -13.43 12.02 0.48
C ASP A 111 -12.12 11.22 0.32
N MET A 112 -11.34 11.06 1.39
CA MET A 112 -10.10 10.27 1.37
C MET A 112 -10.34 8.77 1.26
N GLU A 113 -11.41 8.29 1.90
CA GLU A 113 -11.85 6.89 1.82
C GLU A 113 -12.32 6.55 0.43
N GLU A 114 -13.21 7.38 -0.14
CA GLU A 114 -13.71 7.18 -1.48
C GLU A 114 -12.54 7.21 -2.49
N ARG A 115 -11.57 8.11 -2.32
CA ARG A 115 -10.35 8.13 -3.15
C ARG A 115 -9.56 6.82 -3.04
N THR A 116 -9.40 6.30 -1.83
CA THR A 116 -8.68 5.03 -1.61
C THR A 116 -9.45 3.86 -2.24
N LEU A 117 -10.77 3.82 -2.08
CA LEU A 117 -11.64 2.82 -2.66
C LEU A 117 -11.58 2.85 -4.19
N GLN A 118 -11.68 4.03 -4.79
CA GLN A 118 -11.54 4.20 -6.24
C GLN A 118 -10.17 3.75 -6.74
N ALA A 119 -9.10 4.05 -6.00
CA ALA A 119 -7.76 3.60 -6.34
C ALA A 119 -7.66 2.05 -6.30
N LEU A 120 -8.27 1.38 -5.32
CA LEU A 120 -8.32 -0.08 -5.23
C LEU A 120 -9.09 -0.72 -6.39
N ILE A 121 -10.24 -0.14 -6.76
CA ILE A 121 -11.05 -0.59 -7.91
C ILE A 121 -10.27 -0.43 -9.20
N HIS A 122 -9.64 0.71 -9.41
CA HIS A 122 -8.81 0.93 -10.58
C HIS A 122 -7.62 -0.04 -10.60
N ALA A 123 -6.95 -0.25 -9.47
CA ALA A 123 -5.84 -1.20 -9.34
C ALA A 123 -6.24 -2.64 -9.66
N SER A 124 -7.52 -3.02 -9.50
CA SER A 124 -7.99 -4.36 -9.91
C SER A 124 -7.97 -4.59 -11.44
N HIS A 125 -7.72 -3.55 -12.23
CA HIS A 125 -7.50 -3.63 -13.67
C HIS A 125 -6.02 -3.78 -14.05
N PHE A 126 -5.14 -3.88 -13.06
CA PHE A 126 -3.71 -4.10 -13.24
C PHE A 126 -3.30 -5.45 -12.63
N PRO A 127 -2.23 -6.09 -13.12
CA PRO A 127 -1.63 -7.25 -12.47
C PRO A 127 -0.89 -6.82 -11.19
N LEU A 128 -1.65 -6.35 -10.20
CA LEU A 128 -1.17 -5.75 -8.96
C LEU A 128 -1.92 -6.35 -7.76
N SER A 129 -1.17 -6.96 -6.85
CA SER A 129 -1.64 -7.34 -5.52
C SER A 129 -1.19 -6.30 -4.50
N ILE A 130 -2.03 -5.99 -3.51
CA ILE A 130 -1.73 -5.00 -2.48
C ILE A 130 -1.84 -5.66 -1.11
N VAL A 131 -0.79 -5.54 -0.30
CA VAL A 131 -0.73 -6.03 1.08
C VAL A 131 -0.49 -4.84 2.00
N LEU A 132 -1.45 -4.55 2.87
CA LEU A 132 -1.36 -3.55 3.92
C LEU A 132 -0.95 -4.22 5.24
N VAL A 133 0.18 -3.81 5.79
CA VAL A 133 0.71 -4.26 7.07
C VAL A 133 0.48 -3.17 8.10
N GLY A 134 -0.44 -3.41 9.03
CA GLY A 134 -0.75 -2.51 10.13
C GLY A 134 0.26 -2.63 11.25
N VAL A 135 0.89 -1.52 11.65
CA VAL A 135 1.80 -1.42 12.81
C VAL A 135 1.29 -0.41 13.83
N GLY A 136 1.59 -0.62 15.11
CA GLY A 136 1.07 0.19 16.21
C GLY A 136 -0.30 -0.24 16.71
N ASP A 137 -0.93 0.62 17.51
CA ASP A 137 -2.05 0.28 18.40
C ASP A 137 -3.42 0.18 17.70
N GLY A 138 -3.49 0.52 16.42
CA GLY A 138 -4.75 0.53 15.67
C GLY A 138 -5.63 1.74 15.98
N PRO A 139 -6.96 1.66 15.80
CA PRO A 139 -7.75 0.44 15.61
C PRO A 139 -7.50 -0.31 14.29
N TRP A 140 -7.72 -1.63 14.29
CA TRP A 140 -7.69 -2.46 13.08
C TRP A 140 -8.97 -3.31 13.04
N ASP A 141 -10.11 -2.66 12.83
CA ASP A 141 -11.39 -3.37 12.74
C ASP A 141 -11.55 -3.97 11.34
N ASP A 142 -11.27 -5.28 11.22
CA ASP A 142 -11.39 -6.06 9.98
C ASP A 142 -12.80 -5.96 9.36
N ASP A 143 -13.85 -5.95 10.19
CA ASP A 143 -15.26 -5.89 9.75
C ASP A 143 -15.67 -4.50 9.23
N GLN A 144 -14.88 -3.45 9.54
CA GLN A 144 -15.16 -2.06 9.17
C GLN A 144 -14.24 -1.54 8.07
N MET A 145 -13.35 -2.37 7.52
CA MET A 145 -12.56 -2.01 6.35
C MET A 145 -13.45 -1.99 5.10
N PRO A 146 -13.72 -0.82 4.48
CA PRO A 146 -14.70 -0.68 3.41
C PRO A 146 -14.21 -1.23 2.05
N PHE A 147 -13.24 -2.13 2.04
CA PHE A 147 -12.50 -2.51 0.83
C PHE A 147 -13.13 -3.69 0.09
N HIS A 148 -14.14 -4.37 0.64
CA HIS A 148 -14.90 -5.39 -0.07
C HIS A 148 -15.96 -4.79 -1.00
N ASP A 149 -15.51 -4.27 -2.14
CA ASP A 149 -16.39 -3.73 -3.19
C ASP A 149 -16.49 -4.69 -4.40
N GLY A 150 -17.71 -5.01 -4.82
CA GLY A 150 -18.02 -5.89 -5.95
C GLY A 150 -17.74 -5.30 -7.34
N ARG A 151 -17.40 -4.00 -7.42
CA ARG A 151 -16.91 -3.35 -8.63
C ARG A 151 -15.47 -3.75 -9.00
N ARG A 152 -14.73 -4.35 -8.07
CA ARG A 152 -13.37 -4.86 -8.32
C ARG A 152 -13.42 -6.09 -9.21
N ARG A 153 -12.48 -6.21 -10.15
CA ARG A 153 -12.38 -7.40 -11.01
C ARG A 153 -12.00 -8.68 -10.25
N PHE A 154 -11.21 -8.52 -9.19
CA PHE A 154 -10.82 -9.56 -8.25
C PHE A 154 -10.44 -8.92 -6.91
N ASP A 155 -10.36 -9.73 -5.85
CA ASP A 155 -9.94 -9.24 -4.54
C ASP A 155 -8.42 -9.03 -4.51
N ASN A 156 -7.97 -7.84 -4.87
CA ASN A 156 -6.57 -7.45 -5.00
C ASN A 156 -5.93 -6.92 -3.70
N PHE A 157 -6.59 -7.04 -2.55
CA PHE A 157 -6.17 -6.42 -1.29
C PHE A 157 -6.14 -7.43 -0.12
N GLN A 158 -5.07 -7.37 0.67
CA GLN A 158 -4.89 -8.11 1.92
C GLN A 158 -4.48 -7.14 3.03
N PHE A 159 -5.04 -7.30 4.22
CA PHE A 159 -4.60 -6.60 5.43
C PHE A 159 -3.97 -7.59 6.41
N VAL A 160 -2.92 -7.18 7.13
CA VAL A 160 -2.24 -7.97 8.16
C VAL A 160 -1.95 -7.09 9.36
N ASP A 161 -2.45 -7.47 10.53
CA ASP A 161 -2.13 -6.80 11.79
C ASP A 161 -0.80 -7.33 12.35
N PHE A 162 0.30 -6.66 12.01
CA PHE A 162 1.63 -7.04 12.45
C PHE A 162 1.81 -6.92 13.96
N THR A 163 1.23 -5.89 14.57
CA THR A 163 1.32 -5.66 16.02
C THR A 163 0.69 -6.82 16.79
N LYS A 164 -0.50 -7.27 16.36
CA LYS A 164 -1.20 -8.40 16.96
C LYS A 164 -0.40 -9.69 16.86
N ILE A 165 0.15 -10.01 15.69
CA ILE A 165 0.99 -11.20 15.49
C ILE A 165 2.23 -11.14 16.40
N MET A 166 2.91 -10.00 16.42
CA MET A 166 4.14 -9.84 17.19
C MET A 166 3.92 -9.81 18.71
N SER A 167 2.70 -9.50 19.16
CA SER A 167 2.30 -9.49 20.57
C SER A 167 1.90 -10.86 21.13
N THR A 168 1.81 -11.89 20.28
CA THR A 168 1.47 -13.25 20.73
C THR A 168 2.58 -13.88 21.59
N GLU A 169 2.21 -14.81 22.48
CA GLU A 169 3.17 -15.61 23.28
C GLU A 169 3.70 -16.79 22.44
N MET A 170 4.60 -16.49 21.50
CA MET A 170 5.24 -17.45 20.60
C MET A 170 6.74 -17.12 20.45
N SER A 171 7.54 -18.06 19.94
CA SER A 171 8.93 -17.76 19.59
C SER A 171 9.00 -16.77 18.42
N ARG A 172 10.14 -16.07 18.30
CA ARG A 172 10.34 -15.11 17.22
C ARG A 172 10.20 -15.75 15.83
N ALA A 173 10.72 -16.96 15.64
CA ALA A 173 10.66 -17.67 14.37
C ALA A 173 9.20 -17.98 13.98
N GLU A 174 8.39 -18.44 14.93
CA GLU A 174 6.97 -18.73 14.67
C GLU A 174 6.16 -17.47 14.36
N LYS A 175 6.50 -16.32 14.99
CA LYS A 175 5.89 -15.02 14.67
C LYS A 175 6.21 -14.57 13.25
N GLU A 176 7.47 -14.71 12.83
CA GLU A 176 7.92 -14.38 11.48
C GLU A 176 7.25 -15.29 10.43
N GLU A 177 7.12 -16.59 10.72
CA GLU A 177 6.40 -17.54 9.86
C GLU A 177 4.91 -17.21 9.77
N ARG A 178 4.26 -16.94 10.92
CA ARG A 178 2.84 -16.54 10.93
C ARG A 178 2.60 -15.28 10.11
N PHE A 179 3.44 -14.27 10.29
CA PHE A 179 3.37 -13.03 9.50
C PHE A 179 3.51 -13.31 8.00
N ALA A 180 4.48 -14.13 7.60
CA ALA A 180 4.68 -14.47 6.19
C ALA A 180 3.47 -15.22 5.60
N LEU A 181 2.88 -16.14 6.36
CA LEU A 181 1.68 -16.87 5.95
C LEU A 181 0.48 -15.93 5.76
N GLU A 182 0.21 -15.06 6.74
CA GLU A 182 -0.92 -14.11 6.65
C GLU A 182 -0.73 -13.06 5.55
N ALA A 183 0.50 -12.54 5.37
CA ALA A 183 0.80 -11.57 4.32
C ALA A 183 0.68 -12.14 2.90
N LEU A 184 0.93 -13.45 2.74
CA LEU A 184 0.91 -14.10 1.43
C LEU A 184 -0.36 -14.94 1.18
N GLU A 185 -1.28 -15.00 2.13
CA GLU A 185 -2.46 -15.89 2.08
C GLU A 185 -3.27 -15.74 0.78
N LYS A 186 -3.57 -14.50 0.37
CA LYS A 186 -4.35 -14.21 -0.85
C LYS A 186 -3.52 -14.11 -2.13
N ILE A 187 -2.19 -14.08 -2.05
CA ILE A 187 -1.34 -13.87 -3.22
C ILE A 187 -1.53 -14.97 -4.29
N PRO A 188 -1.57 -16.28 -3.96
CA PRO A 188 -1.79 -17.32 -4.96
C PRO A 188 -3.13 -17.20 -5.70
N SER A 189 -4.22 -16.91 -4.99
CA SER A 189 -5.56 -16.79 -5.60
C SER A 189 -5.68 -15.51 -6.43
N GLN A 190 -5.07 -14.41 -5.99
CA GLN A 190 -4.95 -13.16 -6.74
C GLN A 190 -4.20 -13.34 -8.06
N TYR A 191 -3.04 -14.00 -8.01
CA TYR A 191 -2.25 -14.30 -9.21
C TYR A 191 -3.05 -15.19 -10.18
N ALA A 192 -3.74 -16.21 -9.68
CA ALA A 192 -4.62 -17.05 -10.51
C ALA A 192 -5.76 -16.24 -11.15
N ALA A 193 -6.34 -15.28 -10.44
CA ALA A 193 -7.36 -14.37 -10.97
C ALA A 193 -6.80 -13.48 -12.09
N ILE A 194 -5.60 -12.91 -11.89
CA ILE A 194 -4.91 -12.08 -12.89
C ILE A 194 -4.69 -12.84 -14.20
N VAL A 195 -4.22 -14.09 -14.10
CA VAL A 195 -3.97 -14.96 -15.26
C VAL A 195 -5.28 -15.36 -15.95
N SER A 196 -6.26 -15.87 -15.19
CA SER A 196 -7.53 -16.35 -15.76
C SER A 196 -8.35 -15.24 -16.43
N GLN A 197 -8.30 -14.04 -15.89
CA GLN A 197 -9.00 -12.87 -16.43
C GLN A 197 -8.18 -12.06 -17.45
N ARG A 198 -6.97 -12.52 -17.79
CA ARG A 198 -6.04 -11.89 -18.73
C ARG A 198 -5.80 -10.41 -18.43
N ILE A 199 -5.62 -10.07 -17.16
CA ILE A 199 -5.54 -8.67 -16.72
C ILE A 199 -4.32 -7.97 -17.32
N SER A 200 -3.17 -8.65 -17.45
CA SER A 200 -1.98 -8.09 -18.10
C SER A 200 -2.20 -7.65 -19.55
N ASP A 201 -3.09 -8.34 -20.29
CA ASP A 201 -3.39 -8.01 -21.70
C ASP A 201 -4.40 -6.86 -21.81
N LEU A 202 -5.30 -6.77 -20.83
CA LEU A 202 -6.41 -5.81 -20.79
C LEU A 202 -6.13 -4.61 -19.89
N ALA A 203 -4.89 -4.46 -19.44
CA ALA A 203 -4.54 -3.50 -18.41
C ALA A 203 -4.84 -2.06 -18.87
N ALA A 204 -5.51 -1.33 -17.99
CA ALA A 204 -5.86 0.06 -18.23
C ALA A 204 -4.61 0.96 -18.30
N ARG A 205 -4.79 2.21 -18.73
CA ARG A 205 -3.74 3.23 -18.58
C ARG A 205 -3.77 3.76 -17.15
N ALA A 206 -2.64 3.67 -16.47
CA ALA A 206 -2.45 4.23 -15.14
C ALA A 206 -2.52 5.76 -15.17
N PRO A 207 -2.97 6.40 -14.08
CA PRO A 207 -2.91 7.85 -13.92
C PRO A 207 -1.47 8.36 -14.09
N ALA A 208 -1.31 9.54 -14.69
CA ALA A 208 -0.01 10.17 -14.88
C ALA A 208 0.51 10.79 -13.56
N ARG A 209 0.83 9.96 -12.57
CA ARG A 209 1.52 10.39 -11.34
C ARG A 209 3.02 10.13 -11.43
N ARG A 210 3.81 11.16 -11.12
CA ARG A 210 5.26 11.05 -10.94
C ARG A 210 5.60 11.19 -9.46
N PRO A 211 6.40 10.28 -8.88
CA PRO A 211 6.93 10.46 -7.55
C PRO A 211 7.75 11.75 -7.47
N LEU A 212 7.65 12.43 -6.33
CA LEU A 212 8.45 13.59 -6.00
C LEU A 212 9.84 13.17 -5.53
N PRO A 213 10.86 14.06 -5.61
CA PRO A 213 12.16 13.78 -5.02
C PRO A 213 12.06 13.64 -3.49
N PRO A 214 13.03 12.95 -2.86
CA PRO A 214 13.03 12.79 -1.41
C PRO A 214 13.12 14.16 -0.70
N PRO A 215 12.47 14.32 0.47
CA PRO A 215 12.64 15.52 1.30
C PRO A 215 14.10 15.67 1.73
N SER A 216 14.61 16.90 1.61
CA SER A 216 15.95 17.31 2.04
C SER A 216 15.94 17.91 3.43
#